data_AF-A0A5S5D2D0-F1
#
_entry.id   AF-A0A5S5D2D0-F1
#
_cell.length_a   1.000
_cell.length_b   1.000
_cell.length_c   1.000
_cell.angle_alpha   90.00
_cell.angle_beta   90.00
_cell.angle_gamma   90.00
#
_symmetry.space_group_name_H-M   'P 1'
#
loop_
_entity.id
_entity.type
_entity.pdbx_description
1 polymer ?
#
loop_
_entity_poly.entity_id
_entity_poly.type
_entity_poly.pdbx_seq_one_letter_code
_entity_poly.pdbx_strand_id
1 'polypeptide(L)'
;MSARRLLGTWLGMAAIAAALSALTAPLPVALDALAAAQQTADTAGADVLALHLAGLLAWLVWCWGALGLALTAISTLPGPAGAVAAAAVRGVLPRSARSAAALALGLGLGVATPVAGIATSVVAAPPAVAAELPAGGPSSVAGVPDWPAPAAASQPSGPPPAQRAQPVHDAVPVHDAVPVHDALPDWPRTPAADEHVVVRGDCLWDIAERRLAADTGRTPSPGEVATAVSAWWQANADVIGADPDLLLPGQVLRAPARP
;
A
#
# COMPACT_ATOMS: atom_id res chain seq x y z
N MET A 1 -18.02 -41.72 -4.99
CA MET A 1 -16.63 -41.82 -5.48
C MET A 1 -16.17 -43.26 -5.39
N SER A 2 -15.38 -43.78 -6.34
CA SER A 2 -14.83 -45.13 -6.20
C SER A 2 -13.78 -45.17 -5.08
N ALA A 3 -13.74 -46.25 -4.29
CA ALA A 3 -12.81 -46.41 -3.17
C ALA A 3 -11.34 -46.18 -3.58
N ARG A 4 -10.99 -46.50 -4.83
CA ARG A 4 -9.67 -46.26 -5.42
C ARG A 4 -9.30 -44.77 -5.50
N ARG A 5 -10.25 -43.90 -5.82
CA ARG A 5 -10.01 -42.44 -5.88
C ARG A 5 -9.79 -41.85 -4.49
N LEU A 6 -10.57 -42.31 -3.51
CA LEU A 6 -10.40 -41.93 -2.10
C LEU A 6 -9.02 -42.35 -1.58
N LEU A 7 -8.62 -43.60 -1.80
CA LEU A 7 -7.28 -44.08 -1.42
C LEU A 7 -6.16 -43.26 -2.08
N GLY A 8 -6.30 -42.92 -3.37
CA GLY A 8 -5.36 -42.06 -4.07
C GLY A 8 -5.23 -40.67 -3.44
N THR A 9 -6.35 -40.03 -3.09
CA THR A 9 -6.33 -38.71 -2.43
C THR A 9 -5.73 -38.76 -1.03
N TRP A 10 -6.03 -39.81 -0.25
CA TRP A 10 -5.45 -40.01 1.08
C TRP A 10 -3.93 -40.21 1.02
N LEU A 11 -3.46 -41.02 0.06
CA LEU A 11 -2.05 -41.28 -0.13
C LEU A 11 -1.30 -40.03 -0.62
N GLY A 12 -1.92 -39.24 -1.50
CA GLY A 12 -1.40 -37.93 -1.90
C GLY A 12 -1.27 -36.97 -0.71
N MET A 13 -2.29 -36.86 0.13
CA MET A 13 -2.23 -36.02 1.32
C MET A 13 -1.15 -36.47 2.31
N ALA A 14 -1.01 -37.79 2.52
CA ALA A 14 0.03 -38.35 3.37
C ALA A 14 1.44 -38.07 2.83
N ALA A 15 1.65 -38.17 1.51
CA ALA A 15 2.92 -37.82 0.89
C ALA A 15 3.27 -36.33 1.06
N ILE A 16 2.28 -35.44 0.93
CA ILE A 16 2.48 -34.01 1.18
C ILE A 16 2.81 -33.75 2.66
N ALA A 17 2.12 -34.40 3.60
CA ALA A 17 2.45 -34.30 5.02
C ALA A 17 3.87 -34.77 5.34
N ALA A 18 4.30 -35.88 4.73
CA ALA A 18 5.66 -36.38 4.87
C ALA A 18 6.69 -35.38 4.33
N ALA A 19 6.45 -34.82 3.15
CA ALA A 19 7.30 -33.78 2.58
C ALA A 19 7.37 -32.53 3.47
N LEU A 20 6.23 -32.04 3.97
CA LEU A 20 6.19 -30.92 4.90
C LEU A 20 6.97 -31.24 6.18
N SER A 21 6.79 -32.42 6.77
CA SER A 21 7.53 -32.81 7.98
C SER A 21 9.05 -32.88 7.78
N ALA A 22 9.51 -33.19 6.55
CA ALA A 22 10.94 -33.21 6.22
C ALA A 22 11.50 -31.82 5.92
N LEU A 23 10.68 -30.90 5.42
CA LEU A 23 11.06 -29.55 5.00
C LEU A 23 10.88 -28.49 6.09
N THR A 24 9.97 -28.72 7.04
CA THR A 24 9.67 -27.76 8.12
C THR A 24 10.34 -28.17 9.42
N ALA A 25 10.85 -27.18 10.16
CA ALA A 25 11.31 -27.39 11.53
C ALA A 25 10.18 -27.95 12.42
N PRO A 26 10.52 -28.74 13.46
CA PRO A 26 9.53 -29.23 14.40
C PRO A 26 8.77 -28.07 15.06
N LEU A 27 7.45 -28.25 15.22
CA LEU A 27 6.53 -27.25 15.78
C LEU A 27 7.04 -26.54 17.05
N PRO A 28 7.56 -27.23 18.10
CA PRO A 28 8.05 -26.53 19.29
C PRO A 28 9.19 -25.55 18.97
N VAL A 29 10.12 -25.94 18.09
CA VAL A 29 11.25 -25.09 17.70
C VAL A 29 10.77 -23.87 16.92
N ALA A 30 9.80 -24.04 16.02
CA ALA A 30 9.22 -22.92 15.28
C ALA A 30 8.46 -21.93 16.20
N LEU A 31 7.76 -22.44 17.23
CA LEU A 31 7.04 -21.62 18.19
C LEU A 31 7.99 -20.88 19.15
N ASP A 32 9.05 -21.54 19.63
CA ASP A 32 10.06 -20.92 20.48
C ASP A 32 10.80 -19.79 19.73
N ALA A 33 11.13 -20.02 18.45
CA ALA A 33 11.72 -19.00 17.58
C ALA A 33 10.81 -17.77 17.38
N LEU A 34 9.50 -17.97 17.30
CA LEU A 34 8.53 -16.88 17.19
C LEU A 34 8.29 -16.16 18.53
N ALA A 35 8.29 -16.90 19.64
CA ALA A 35 8.16 -16.31 20.97
C ALA A 35 9.35 -15.38 21.31
N ALA A 36 10.54 -15.73 20.82
CA ALA A 36 11.75 -14.93 20.93
C ALA A 36 12.12 -14.22 19.62
N ALA A 37 11.13 -13.80 18.81
CA ALA A 37 11.32 -13.30 17.45
C ALA A 37 12.43 -12.25 17.30
N GLN A 38 12.53 -11.30 18.24
CA GLN A 38 13.58 -10.27 18.20
C GLN A 38 14.97 -10.87 18.41
N GLN A 39 15.14 -11.71 19.43
CA GLN A 39 16.41 -12.38 19.71
C GLN A 39 16.81 -13.33 18.56
N THR A 40 15.85 -14.02 17.96
CA THR A 40 16.09 -14.88 16.80
C THR A 40 16.47 -14.07 15.57
N ALA A 41 15.82 -12.94 15.31
CA ALA A 41 16.19 -12.05 14.21
C ALA A 41 17.60 -11.47 14.40
N ASP A 42 17.95 -11.08 15.64
CA ASP A 42 19.25 -10.51 15.97
C ASP A 42 20.40 -11.55 15.88
N THR A 43 20.12 -12.84 16.14
CA THR A 43 21.15 -13.89 16.19
C THR A 43 21.24 -14.77 14.95
N ALA A 44 20.10 -15.09 14.34
CA ALA A 44 19.98 -16.02 13.22
C ALA A 44 19.52 -15.35 11.92
N GLY A 45 19.06 -14.09 11.98
CA GLY A 45 18.54 -13.35 10.83
C GLY A 45 17.03 -13.43 10.69
N ALA A 46 16.45 -12.41 10.04
CA ALA A 46 15.01 -12.31 9.80
C ALA A 46 14.48 -13.34 8.80
N ASP A 47 15.35 -13.84 7.90
CA ASP A 47 15.06 -14.88 6.92
C ASP A 47 14.72 -16.23 7.58
N VAL A 48 15.39 -16.56 8.68
CA VAL A 48 15.10 -17.78 9.47
C VAL A 48 13.71 -17.70 10.10
N LEU A 49 13.34 -16.54 10.63
CA LEU A 49 11.99 -16.32 11.18
C LEU A 49 10.92 -16.45 10.09
N ALA A 50 11.18 -15.90 8.91
CA ALA A 50 10.29 -16.00 7.75
C ALA A 50 10.10 -17.47 7.31
N LEU A 51 11.16 -18.29 7.32
CA LEU A 51 11.08 -19.72 7.01
C LEU A 51 10.24 -20.50 8.03
N HIS A 52 10.39 -20.22 9.32
CA HIS A 52 9.55 -20.84 10.35
C HIS A 52 8.08 -20.47 10.20
N LEU A 53 7.81 -19.18 9.98
CA LEU A 53 6.44 -18.68 9.77
C LEU A 53 5.82 -19.29 8.50
N ALA A 54 6.57 -19.35 7.40
CA ALA A 54 6.13 -19.99 6.16
C ALA A 54 5.82 -21.49 6.37
N GLY A 55 6.65 -22.20 7.13
CA GLY A 55 6.42 -23.60 7.49
C GLY A 55 5.14 -23.81 8.29
N LEU A 56 4.87 -22.95 9.28
CA LEU A 56 3.63 -23.00 10.07
C LEU A 56 2.40 -22.70 9.22
N LEU A 57 2.47 -21.71 8.32
CA LEU A 57 1.39 -21.40 7.39
C LEU A 57 1.13 -22.57 6.43
N ALA A 58 2.17 -23.23 5.92
CA ALA A 58 2.03 -24.40 5.07
C ALA A 58 1.31 -25.55 5.78
N TRP A 59 1.66 -25.82 7.05
CA TRP A 59 0.95 -26.80 7.89
C TRP A 59 -0.50 -26.40 8.14
N LEU A 60 -0.78 -25.12 8.40
CA LEU A 60 -2.14 -24.62 8.61
C LEU A 60 -3.01 -24.86 7.36
N VAL A 61 -2.52 -24.50 6.18
CA VAL A 61 -3.22 -24.68 4.90
C VAL A 61 -3.42 -26.17 4.61
N TRP A 62 -2.41 -27.00 4.86
CA TRP A 62 -2.52 -28.45 4.67
C TRP A 62 -3.57 -29.07 5.61
N CYS A 63 -3.54 -28.74 6.91
CA CYS A 63 -4.51 -29.21 7.90
C CYS A 63 -5.93 -28.79 7.53
N TRP A 64 -6.11 -27.56 7.04
CA TRP A 64 -7.38 -27.08 6.54
C TRP A 64 -7.89 -27.90 5.35
N GLY A 65 -7.03 -28.16 4.36
CA GLY A 65 -7.37 -29.01 3.22
C GLY A 65 -7.69 -30.45 3.62
N ALA A 66 -6.90 -31.03 4.53
CA ALA A 66 -7.11 -32.36 5.08
C ALA A 66 -8.45 -32.46 5.83
N LEU A 67 -8.80 -31.43 6.62
CA LEU A 67 -10.07 -31.35 7.32
C LEU A 67 -11.24 -31.28 6.32
N GLY A 68 -11.14 -30.47 5.27
CA GLY A 68 -12.15 -30.40 4.21
C GLY A 68 -12.34 -31.75 3.49
N LEU A 69 -11.25 -32.45 3.20
CA LEU A 69 -11.28 -33.79 2.61
C LEU A 69 -11.91 -34.81 3.55
N ALA A 70 -11.56 -34.78 4.84
CA ALA A 70 -12.13 -35.65 5.87
C ALA A 70 -13.64 -35.42 6.04
N LEU A 71 -14.08 -34.16 6.10
CA LEU A 71 -15.51 -33.80 6.15
C LEU A 71 -16.25 -34.28 4.90
N THR A 72 -15.63 -34.17 3.72
CA THR A 72 -16.18 -34.70 2.46
C THR A 72 -16.31 -36.21 2.51
N ALA A 73 -15.28 -36.93 3.00
CA ALA A 73 -15.33 -38.37 3.17
C ALA A 73 -16.43 -38.79 4.16
N ILE A 74 -16.55 -38.12 5.31
CA ILE A 74 -17.58 -38.40 6.33
C ILE A 74 -18.99 -38.13 5.79
N SER A 75 -19.17 -37.13 4.93
CA SER A 75 -20.47 -36.82 4.32
C SER A 75 -21.01 -37.93 3.42
N THR A 76 -20.14 -38.83 2.94
CA THR A 76 -20.54 -39.97 2.10
C THR A 76 -21.02 -41.18 2.92
N LEU A 77 -20.88 -41.15 4.26
CA LEU A 77 -21.38 -42.20 5.14
C LEU A 77 -22.88 -41.97 5.43
N PRO A 78 -23.78 -42.93 5.11
CA PRO A 78 -25.19 -42.82 5.47
C PRO A 78 -25.35 -42.91 6.99
N GLY A 79 -25.89 -41.86 7.62
CA GLY A 79 -26.17 -41.84 9.06
C GLY A 79 -26.02 -40.46 9.73
N PRO A 80 -26.19 -40.36 11.06
CA PRO A 80 -26.11 -39.11 11.83
C PRO A 80 -24.73 -38.43 11.73
N ALA A 81 -23.69 -39.18 11.35
CA ALA A 81 -22.35 -38.66 11.05
C ALA A 81 -22.35 -37.61 9.92
N GLY A 82 -23.24 -37.74 8.92
CA GLY A 82 -23.39 -36.75 7.85
C GLY A 82 -24.02 -35.44 8.31
N ALA A 83 -24.93 -35.49 9.31
CA ALA A 83 -25.56 -34.30 9.87
C ALA A 83 -24.59 -33.50 10.77
N VAL A 84 -23.75 -34.19 11.53
CA VAL A 84 -22.69 -33.56 12.35
C VAL A 84 -21.61 -32.93 11.45
N ALA A 85 -21.22 -33.59 10.34
CA ALA A 85 -20.31 -33.00 9.36
C ALA A 85 -20.90 -31.75 8.69
N ALA A 86 -22.20 -31.75 8.36
CA ALA A 86 -22.88 -30.57 7.80
C ALA A 86 -23.04 -29.40 8.79
N ALA A 87 -23.04 -29.68 10.11
CA ALA A 87 -23.00 -28.67 11.15
C ALA A 87 -21.58 -28.12 11.36
N ALA A 88 -20.57 -28.99 11.32
CA ALA A 88 -19.16 -28.58 11.40
C ALA A 88 -18.73 -27.69 10.22
N VAL A 89 -19.18 -27.98 9.00
CA VAL A 89 -18.93 -27.12 7.81
C VAL A 89 -19.51 -25.72 7.97
N ARG A 90 -20.61 -25.55 8.71
CA ARG A 90 -21.23 -24.24 8.96
C ARG A 90 -20.51 -23.44 10.06
N GLY A 91 -19.88 -24.13 11.01
CA GLY A 91 -19.09 -23.48 12.07
C GLY A 91 -17.64 -23.19 11.66
N VAL A 92 -17.06 -24.03 10.78
CA VAL A 92 -15.63 -23.98 10.42
C VAL A 92 -15.35 -23.08 9.23
N LEU A 93 -16.35 -22.62 8.46
CA LEU A 93 -16.14 -21.55 7.46
C LEU A 93 -16.33 -20.17 8.11
N PRO A 94 -15.27 -19.55 8.70
CA PRO A 94 -15.37 -18.14 9.07
C PRO A 94 -15.66 -17.36 7.79
N ARG A 95 -16.56 -16.36 7.89
CA ARG A 95 -16.92 -15.48 6.76
C ARG A 95 -15.69 -14.90 6.06
N SER A 96 -14.57 -14.74 6.77
CA SER A 96 -13.28 -14.28 6.26
C SER A 96 -12.61 -15.24 5.25
N ALA A 97 -12.76 -16.56 5.39
CA ALA A 97 -12.13 -17.53 4.47
C ALA A 97 -12.79 -17.52 3.09
N ARG A 98 -14.09 -17.23 2.99
CA ARG A 98 -14.78 -17.06 1.70
C ARG A 98 -14.29 -15.81 0.97
N SER A 99 -14.03 -14.73 1.69
CA SER A 99 -13.49 -13.48 1.12
C SER A 99 -12.04 -13.64 0.66
N ALA A 100 -11.21 -14.35 1.43
CA ALA A 100 -9.82 -14.64 1.05
C ALA A 100 -9.72 -15.59 -0.17
N ALA A 101 -10.58 -16.61 -0.24
CA ALA A 101 -10.64 -17.52 -1.39
C ALA A 101 -11.11 -16.79 -2.67
N ALA A 102 -12.04 -15.84 -2.56
CA ALA A 102 -12.46 -15.01 -3.69
C ALA A 102 -11.33 -14.09 -4.20
N LEU A 103 -10.54 -13.50 -3.29
CA LEU A 103 -9.36 -12.70 -3.64
C LEU A 103 -8.25 -13.54 -4.26
N ALA A 104 -7.98 -14.73 -3.73
CA ALA A 104 -6.97 -15.64 -4.25
C ALA A 104 -7.35 -16.22 -5.63
N LEU A 105 -8.63 -16.55 -5.84
CA LEU A 105 -9.13 -17.00 -7.15
C LEU A 105 -9.21 -15.85 -8.17
N GLY A 106 -9.50 -14.62 -7.72
CA GLY A 106 -9.45 -13.42 -8.56
C GLY A 106 -8.03 -13.06 -9.03
N LEU A 107 -7.02 -13.27 -8.18
CA LEU A 107 -5.61 -13.08 -8.54
C LEU A 107 -5.06 -14.25 -9.38
N GLY A 108 -5.53 -15.48 -9.14
CA GLY A 108 -5.08 -16.67 -9.87
C GLY A 108 -5.60 -16.79 -11.31
N LEU A 109 -6.72 -16.15 -11.65
CA LEU A 109 -7.27 -16.15 -13.02
C LEU A 109 -6.64 -15.10 -13.94
N GLY A 110 -5.83 -14.17 -13.41
CA GLY A 110 -5.10 -13.16 -14.20
C GLY A 110 -3.71 -13.59 -14.67
N VAL A 111 -3.13 -14.65 -14.08
CA VAL A 111 -1.78 -15.16 -14.41
C VAL A 111 -1.82 -16.69 -14.41
N ALA A 112 -2.51 -17.28 -15.39
CA ALA A 112 -2.47 -18.72 -15.61
C ALA A 112 -2.39 -19.06 -17.10
N THR A 113 -1.17 -19.10 -17.61
CA THR A 113 -0.80 -20.02 -18.70
C THR A 113 0.10 -21.12 -18.11
N PRO A 114 -0.17 -22.42 -18.33
CA PRO A 114 0.55 -23.50 -17.67
C PRO A 114 1.72 -23.97 -18.53
N VAL A 115 2.92 -24.08 -17.96
CA VAL A 115 3.87 -25.12 -18.37
C VAL A 115 4.58 -25.65 -17.12
N ALA A 116 4.42 -26.94 -16.91
CA ALA A 116 5.15 -27.73 -15.94
C ALA A 116 6.66 -27.71 -16.26
N GLY A 117 7.50 -27.40 -15.27
CA GLY A 117 8.94 -27.53 -15.39
C GLY A 117 9.63 -27.12 -14.10
N ILE A 118 10.24 -28.09 -13.42
CA ILE A 118 11.12 -27.91 -12.28
C ILE A 118 12.31 -27.05 -12.73
N ALA A 119 12.47 -25.85 -12.17
CA ALA A 119 13.76 -25.16 -12.06
C ALA A 119 13.70 -24.07 -10.99
N THR A 120 14.62 -24.16 -10.03
CA THR A 120 14.95 -23.17 -9.01
C THR A 120 15.01 -21.74 -9.55
N SER A 121 14.17 -20.83 -9.05
CA SER A 121 14.41 -19.40 -9.19
C SER A 121 15.32 -18.94 -8.06
N VAL A 122 16.62 -19.04 -8.31
CA VAL A 122 17.61 -18.17 -7.66
C VAL A 122 17.24 -16.73 -8.00
N VAL A 123 17.07 -15.89 -6.97
CA VAL A 123 17.02 -14.43 -7.14
C VAL A 123 18.40 -14.01 -7.63
N ALA A 124 18.52 -13.85 -8.95
CA ALA A 124 19.67 -13.19 -9.56
C ALA A 124 19.44 -11.68 -9.51
N ALA A 125 20.38 -10.97 -8.88
CA ALA A 125 20.50 -9.52 -8.90
C ALA A 125 20.49 -8.99 -10.36
N PRO A 126 19.93 -7.79 -10.61
CA PRO A 126 19.89 -7.24 -11.96
C PRO A 126 21.33 -6.97 -12.47
N PRO A 127 21.67 -7.35 -13.71
CA PRO A 127 22.95 -6.96 -14.29
C PRO A 127 22.94 -5.47 -14.62
N ALA A 128 23.94 -4.76 -14.11
CA ALA A 128 24.33 -3.46 -14.60
C ALA A 128 24.73 -3.61 -16.08
N VAL A 129 23.85 -3.15 -16.99
CA VAL A 129 24.19 -3.05 -18.41
C VAL A 129 24.95 -1.74 -18.60
N ALA A 130 26.28 -1.86 -18.68
CA ALA A 130 27.11 -0.84 -19.30
C ALA A 130 26.75 -0.78 -20.79
N ALA A 131 26.03 0.25 -21.19
CA ALA A 131 25.81 0.55 -22.60
C ALA A 131 27.04 1.31 -23.13
N GLU A 132 27.83 0.62 -23.95
CA GLU A 132 28.83 1.22 -24.82
C GLU A 132 28.17 2.21 -25.79
N LEU A 133 28.82 3.37 -25.98
CA LEU A 133 28.49 4.35 -27.01
C LEU A 133 28.75 3.78 -28.42
N PRO A 134 27.84 4.05 -29.37
CA PRO A 134 28.26 4.35 -30.73
C PRO A 134 27.79 5.74 -31.16
N ALA A 135 28.75 6.50 -31.73
CA ALA A 135 28.52 7.77 -32.39
C ALA A 135 27.68 7.61 -33.68
N GLY A 136 26.80 8.59 -33.95
CA GLY A 136 26.17 8.81 -35.25
C GLY A 136 24.68 9.13 -35.18
N GLY A 137 24.29 10.40 -35.41
CA GLY A 137 22.89 10.86 -35.49
C GLY A 137 22.17 10.45 -36.79
N PRO A 138 21.05 11.11 -37.20
CA PRO A 138 20.37 12.25 -36.59
C PRO A 138 18.91 11.99 -36.16
N SER A 139 18.43 12.95 -35.39
CA SER A 139 17.11 13.17 -34.82
C SER A 139 15.90 12.86 -35.73
N SER A 140 14.91 12.17 -35.18
CA SER A 140 13.51 12.38 -35.55
C SER A 140 12.66 12.51 -34.27
N VAL A 141 12.18 13.73 -34.03
CA VAL A 141 11.28 14.08 -32.94
C VAL A 141 9.90 13.51 -33.25
N ALA A 142 9.42 12.59 -32.41
CA ALA A 142 8.03 12.13 -32.43
C ALA A 142 7.24 12.87 -31.34
N GLY A 143 6.09 13.41 -31.73
CA GLY A 143 5.37 14.51 -31.10
C GLY A 143 4.98 14.35 -29.62
N VAL A 144 5.25 15.41 -28.87
CA VAL A 144 4.67 15.69 -27.55
C VAL A 144 3.29 16.36 -27.76
N PRO A 145 2.23 15.93 -27.07
CA PRO A 145 0.94 16.59 -27.12
C PRO A 145 0.98 18.01 -26.53
N ASP A 146 0.48 18.98 -27.30
CA ASP A 146 0.50 20.41 -26.99
C ASP A 146 -0.68 20.78 -26.06
N TRP A 147 -0.39 21.17 -24.81
CA TRP A 147 -1.36 21.68 -23.84
C TRP A 147 -1.10 23.19 -23.64
N PRO A 148 -2.13 24.05 -23.62
CA PRO A 148 -1.91 25.49 -23.54
C PRO A 148 -1.32 25.88 -22.17
N ALA A 149 -0.04 26.25 -22.17
CA ALA A 149 0.62 26.87 -21.03
C ALA A 149 0.23 28.35 -20.92
N PRO A 150 -0.02 28.90 -19.72
CA PRO A 150 -0.19 30.33 -19.51
C PRO A 150 1.09 31.08 -19.88
N ALA A 151 0.95 32.13 -20.69
CA ALA A 151 2.04 32.99 -21.13
C ALA A 151 2.82 33.56 -19.94
N ALA A 152 4.08 33.14 -19.79
CA ALA A 152 5.03 33.80 -18.90
C ALA A 152 5.29 35.21 -19.44
N ALA A 153 4.79 36.21 -18.72
CA ALA A 153 5.09 37.61 -18.95
C ALA A 153 6.60 37.83 -18.85
N SER A 154 7.23 38.00 -20.01
CA SER A 154 8.60 38.49 -20.12
C SER A 154 8.54 40.01 -20.08
N GLN A 155 9.18 40.67 -19.11
CA GLN A 155 9.72 42.03 -19.25
C GLN A 155 10.55 42.47 -18.02
N PRO A 156 11.45 43.48 -18.15
CA PRO A 156 12.88 43.23 -18.29
C PRO A 156 13.75 43.91 -17.22
N SER A 157 14.96 43.39 -17.03
CA SER A 157 15.99 43.96 -16.16
C SER A 157 16.56 45.26 -16.76
N GLY A 158 16.30 46.39 -16.10
CA GLY A 158 16.99 47.67 -16.33
C GLY A 158 17.53 48.24 -15.01
N PRO A 159 18.72 48.86 -14.98
CA PRO A 159 19.34 49.36 -13.75
C PRO A 159 18.73 50.70 -13.28
N PRO A 160 18.85 51.06 -11.98
CA PRO A 160 18.13 52.20 -11.41
C PRO A 160 18.93 53.51 -11.55
N PRO A 161 18.23 54.65 -11.64
CA PRO A 161 18.73 55.90 -11.10
C PRO A 161 17.81 56.50 -10.03
N ALA A 162 18.45 57.15 -9.08
CA ALA A 162 17.86 57.80 -7.94
C ALA A 162 17.34 59.23 -8.25
N GLN A 163 16.26 59.57 -7.54
CA GLN A 163 15.92 60.88 -6.95
C GLN A 163 15.58 62.12 -7.81
N ARG A 164 14.37 62.63 -7.47
CA ARG A 164 14.02 64.03 -7.11
C ARG A 164 13.52 64.96 -8.22
N ALA A 165 12.20 65.23 -8.20
CA ALA A 165 11.58 66.54 -7.89
C ALA A 165 10.14 66.62 -8.44
N GLN A 166 9.15 66.87 -7.56
CA GLN A 166 7.85 67.45 -7.93
C GLN A 166 8.02 68.95 -8.25
N PRO A 167 7.10 69.63 -8.98
CA PRO A 167 5.98 70.30 -8.29
C PRO A 167 4.64 70.54 -9.07
N VAL A 168 3.55 70.70 -8.29
CA VAL A 168 2.44 71.71 -8.39
C VAL A 168 1.27 71.48 -9.38
N HIS A 169 0.07 71.10 -8.87
CA HIS A 169 -1.19 71.88 -8.64
C HIS A 169 -2.12 71.88 -9.88
N ASP A 170 -3.41 71.52 -9.81
CA ASP A 170 -4.48 72.22 -9.08
C ASP A 170 -5.65 71.30 -8.63
N ALA A 171 -6.41 71.81 -7.66
CA ALA A 171 -7.45 71.14 -6.87
C ALA A 171 -8.88 71.36 -7.38
N VAL A 172 -9.78 70.41 -7.07
CA VAL A 172 -11.21 70.66 -6.75
C VAL A 172 -11.63 69.69 -5.61
N PRO A 173 -12.34 70.12 -4.55
CA PRO A 173 -12.55 69.33 -3.32
C PRO A 173 -13.97 68.72 -3.16
N VAL A 174 -14.09 67.78 -2.19
CA VAL A 174 -15.32 67.40 -1.40
C VAL A 174 -16.35 66.50 -2.16
N HIS A 175 -16.95 65.40 -1.65
CA HIS A 175 -17.12 64.76 -0.33
C HIS A 175 -17.43 63.25 -0.44
N ASP A 176 -17.02 62.51 0.60
CA ASP A 176 -17.62 61.32 1.25
C ASP A 176 -18.22 60.11 0.52
N ALA A 177 -17.89 58.96 1.13
CA ALA A 177 -18.44 57.61 0.98
C ALA A 177 -18.09 56.88 -0.33
N VAL A 178 -17.00 56.12 -0.27
CA VAL A 178 -16.78 54.96 -1.13
C VAL A 178 -17.53 53.77 -0.51
N PRO A 179 -18.64 53.27 -1.07
CA PRO A 179 -19.01 51.88 -0.87
C PRO A 179 -18.24 51.08 -1.93
N VAL A 180 -17.05 50.59 -1.59
CA VAL A 180 -16.44 49.52 -2.39
C VAL A 180 -17.29 48.28 -2.11
N HIS A 181 -18.27 48.02 -2.98
CA HIS A 181 -18.79 46.68 -3.19
C HIS A 181 -17.75 45.91 -4.02
N ASP A 182 -16.66 45.46 -3.38
CA ASP A 182 -15.81 44.39 -3.89
C ASP A 182 -16.01 43.17 -3.01
N ALA A 183 -17.20 42.58 -3.11
CA ALA A 183 -17.38 41.17 -2.81
C ALA A 183 -17.34 40.43 -4.15
N LEU A 184 -16.12 40.20 -4.65
CA LEU A 184 -15.89 39.21 -5.69
C LEU A 184 -16.34 37.84 -5.15
N PRO A 185 -17.03 36.99 -5.93
CA PRO A 185 -17.48 35.68 -5.46
C PRO A 185 -16.33 34.80 -4.96
N ASP A 186 -16.61 33.98 -3.93
CA ASP A 186 -15.71 33.04 -3.27
C ASP A 186 -14.86 32.21 -4.25
N TRP A 187 -13.68 32.74 -4.59
CA TRP A 187 -12.66 31.99 -5.32
C TRP A 187 -12.05 30.94 -4.38
N PRO A 188 -11.73 29.72 -4.86
CA PRO A 188 -11.10 28.71 -4.02
C PRO A 188 -9.81 29.28 -3.45
N ARG A 189 -9.77 29.44 -2.12
CA ARG A 189 -8.55 29.85 -1.42
C ARG A 189 -7.50 28.79 -1.65
N THR A 190 -6.30 29.19 -2.07
CA THR A 190 -5.14 28.31 -2.06
C THR A 190 -4.94 27.82 -0.61
N PRO A 191 -4.83 26.50 -0.37
CA PRO A 191 -4.56 25.97 0.96
C PRO A 191 -3.32 26.65 1.55
N ALA A 192 -3.36 26.97 2.84
CA ALA A 192 -2.17 27.45 3.52
C ALA A 192 -1.04 26.40 3.41
N ALA A 193 0.22 26.81 3.52
CA ALA A 193 1.37 25.90 3.40
C ALA A 193 1.37 24.72 4.39
N ASP A 194 0.54 24.81 5.44
CA ASP A 194 0.36 23.82 6.49
C ASP A 194 -0.98 23.07 6.37
N GLU A 195 -1.68 23.17 5.24
CA GLU A 195 -2.95 22.50 4.98
C GLU A 195 -2.83 21.58 3.76
N HIS A 196 -3.33 20.35 3.90
CA HIS A 196 -3.45 19.37 2.82
C HIS A 196 -4.92 19.08 2.54
N VAL A 197 -5.37 19.31 1.31
CA VAL A 197 -6.72 18.92 0.89
C VAL A 197 -6.67 17.48 0.37
N VAL A 198 -7.40 16.59 1.04
CA VAL A 198 -7.49 15.18 0.68
C VAL A 198 -8.14 15.04 -0.69
N VAL A 199 -7.45 14.35 -1.61
CA VAL A 199 -8.00 13.97 -2.91
C VAL A 199 -8.33 12.48 -2.98
N ARG A 200 -9.10 12.07 -3.98
CA ARG A 200 -9.44 10.65 -4.16
C ARG A 200 -8.16 9.82 -4.31
N GLY A 201 -7.99 8.83 -3.43
CA GLY A 201 -6.85 7.92 -3.44
C GLY A 201 -5.72 8.32 -2.49
N ASP A 202 -5.84 9.45 -1.80
CA ASP A 202 -4.95 9.76 -0.69
C ASP A 202 -5.17 8.79 0.47
N CYS A 203 -4.07 8.37 1.09
CA CYS A 203 -4.06 7.75 2.40
C CYS A 203 -3.17 8.55 3.35
N LEU A 204 -3.42 8.42 4.66
CA LEU A 204 -2.71 9.22 5.67
C LEU A 204 -1.20 8.93 5.67
N TRP A 205 -0.82 7.69 5.35
CA TRP A 205 0.58 7.26 5.22
C TRP A 205 1.31 8.03 4.11
N ASP A 206 0.78 8.04 2.90
CA ASP A 206 1.41 8.70 1.76
C ASP A 206 1.45 10.23 1.95
N ILE A 207 0.43 10.82 2.57
CA ILE A 207 0.41 12.25 2.90
C ILE A 207 1.56 12.56 3.88
N ALA A 208 1.65 11.81 4.97
CA ALA A 208 2.68 12.01 5.98
C ALA A 208 4.09 11.76 5.41
N GLU A 209 4.27 10.71 4.60
CA GLU A 209 5.54 10.40 3.94
C GLU A 209 5.97 11.52 2.99
N ARG A 210 5.09 11.96 2.09
CA ARG A 210 5.40 13.05 1.14
C ARG A 210 5.76 14.34 1.87
N ARG A 211 5.02 14.68 2.92
CA ARG A 211 5.32 15.89 3.71
C ARG A 211 6.66 15.76 4.42
N LEU A 212 6.90 14.63 5.06
CA LEU A 212 8.14 14.38 5.78
C LEU A 212 9.35 14.40 4.84
N ALA A 213 9.22 13.82 3.64
CA ALA A 213 10.25 13.85 2.60
C ALA A 213 10.52 15.28 2.10
N ALA A 214 9.46 16.09 1.92
CA ALA A 214 9.60 17.50 1.53
C ALA A 214 10.28 18.33 2.63
N ASP A 215 9.95 18.08 3.89
CA ASP A 215 10.47 18.83 5.04
C ASP A 215 11.93 18.47 5.35
N THR A 216 12.32 17.20 5.20
CA THR A 216 13.72 16.75 5.46
C THR A 216 14.60 16.71 4.23
N GLY A 217 14.04 16.80 3.02
CA GLY A 217 14.79 16.72 1.77
C GLY A 217 15.41 15.34 1.48
N ARG A 218 14.95 14.28 2.17
CA ARG A 218 15.42 12.90 1.98
C ARG A 218 14.26 11.92 2.03
N THR A 219 14.51 10.68 1.60
CA THR A 219 13.57 9.58 1.82
C THR A 219 13.48 9.26 3.32
N PRO A 220 12.29 9.33 3.93
CA PRO A 220 12.09 8.96 5.32
C PRO A 220 12.11 7.45 5.51
N SER A 221 12.51 6.99 6.69
CA SER A 221 12.40 5.57 7.06
C SER A 221 10.96 5.22 7.47
N PRO A 222 10.54 3.95 7.39
CA PRO A 222 9.18 3.55 7.75
C PRO A 222 8.77 3.91 9.19
N GLY A 223 9.71 3.87 10.14
CA GLY A 223 9.45 4.26 11.53
C GLY A 223 9.20 5.77 11.70
N GLU A 224 9.90 6.59 10.91
CA GLU A 224 9.68 8.04 10.90
C GLU A 224 8.31 8.38 10.28
N VAL A 225 7.93 7.67 9.20
CA VAL A 225 6.60 7.82 8.60
C VAL A 225 5.51 7.41 9.59
N ALA A 226 5.64 6.28 10.29
CA ALA A 226 4.67 5.84 11.29
C ALA A 226 4.48 6.87 12.43
N THR A 227 5.57 7.49 12.87
CA THR A 227 5.54 8.57 13.88
C THR A 227 4.81 9.80 13.33
N ALA A 228 5.11 10.18 12.08
CA ALA A 228 4.46 11.30 11.42
C ALA A 228 2.95 11.04 11.22
N VAL A 229 2.56 9.85 10.76
CA VAL A 229 1.14 9.44 10.61
C VAL A 229 0.39 9.58 11.94
N SER A 230 1.00 9.15 13.04
CA SER A 230 0.42 9.29 14.37
C SER A 230 0.20 10.76 14.75
N ALA A 231 1.18 11.62 14.48
CA ALA A 231 1.06 13.06 14.72
C ALA A 231 -0.01 13.72 13.84
N TRP A 232 -0.10 13.33 12.57
CA TRP A 232 -1.14 13.79 11.63
C TRP A 232 -2.54 13.39 12.09
N TRP A 233 -2.74 12.16 12.54
CA TRP A 233 -4.03 11.73 13.06
C TRP A 233 -4.40 12.48 14.34
N GLN A 234 -3.47 12.62 15.29
CA GLN A 234 -3.72 13.34 16.54
C GLN A 234 -4.11 14.81 16.31
N ALA A 235 -3.45 15.48 15.36
CA ALA A 235 -3.74 16.87 15.03
C ALA A 235 -5.09 17.08 14.31
N ASN A 236 -5.69 16.02 13.74
CA ASN A 236 -6.88 16.08 12.87
C ASN A 236 -7.96 15.07 13.26
N ALA A 237 -7.94 14.56 14.50
CA ALA A 237 -8.84 13.51 14.94
C ALA A 237 -10.32 13.96 14.90
N ASP A 238 -10.56 15.26 15.04
CA ASP A 238 -11.85 15.91 14.90
C ASP A 238 -12.39 15.89 13.46
N VAL A 239 -11.50 15.96 12.45
CA VAL A 239 -11.86 15.95 11.02
C VAL A 239 -11.94 14.52 10.46
N ILE A 240 -10.99 13.65 10.83
CA ILE A 240 -10.88 12.28 10.32
C ILE A 240 -11.91 11.37 11.00
N GLY A 241 -12.16 11.56 12.30
CA GLY A 241 -13.07 10.75 13.08
C GLY A 241 -12.45 9.45 13.62
N ALA A 242 -13.32 8.46 13.90
CA ALA A 242 -12.94 7.26 14.64
C ALA A 242 -12.14 6.23 13.83
N ASP A 243 -12.18 6.32 12.49
CA ASP A 243 -11.48 5.41 11.59
C ASP A 243 -10.37 6.17 10.84
N PRO A 244 -9.08 5.97 11.19
CA PRO A 244 -7.95 6.68 10.58
C PRO A 244 -7.68 6.26 9.13
N ASP A 245 -8.21 5.11 8.71
CA ASP A 245 -8.01 4.58 7.35
C ASP A 245 -9.03 5.16 6.35
N LEU A 246 -10.05 5.87 6.84
CA LEU A 246 -11.11 6.47 6.01
C LEU A 246 -10.92 7.98 5.85
N LEU A 247 -10.16 8.37 4.81
CA LEU A 247 -10.10 9.76 4.38
C LEU A 247 -11.15 10.06 3.31
N LEU A 248 -11.93 11.11 3.51
CA LEU A 248 -12.95 11.58 2.57
C LEU A 248 -12.38 12.70 1.68
N PRO A 249 -12.55 12.62 0.35
CA PRO A 249 -12.11 13.69 -0.55
C PRO A 249 -12.72 15.05 -0.16
N GLY A 250 -11.89 16.09 -0.16
CA GLY A 250 -12.26 17.45 0.24
C GLY A 250 -12.04 17.77 1.72
N GLN A 251 -11.69 16.78 2.55
CA GLN A 251 -11.21 17.06 3.92
C GLN A 251 -9.93 17.89 3.86
N VAL A 252 -9.82 18.87 4.75
CA VAL A 252 -8.61 19.69 4.91
C VAL A 252 -7.91 19.24 6.19
N LEU A 253 -6.73 18.64 6.02
CA LEU A 253 -5.89 18.20 7.12
C LEU A 253 -4.83 19.26 7.41
N ARG A 254 -4.63 19.59 8.69
CA ARG A 254 -3.59 20.49 9.17
C ARG A 254 -2.34 19.71 9.50
N ALA A 255 -1.19 20.19 9.01
CA ALA A 255 0.09 19.62 9.36
C ALA A 255 0.34 19.75 10.88
N PRO A 256 0.86 18.70 11.54
CA PRO A 256 1.16 18.76 12.96
C PRO A 256 2.26 19.80 13.24
N ALA A 257 2.18 20.46 14.40
CA ALA A 257 3.22 21.37 14.84
C ALA A 257 4.55 20.64 15.02
N ARG A 258 5.65 21.28 14.61
CA ARG A 258 7.00 20.72 14.81
C ARG A 258 7.31 20.65 16.31
N PRO A 259 7.94 19.57 16.79
CA PRO A 259 8.50 19.52 18.13
C PRO A 259 9.66 20.52 18.32
#